data_AF-A0A949ELY8-F1
#
_entry.id   AF-A0A949ELY8-F1
#
_cell.length_a   1.000
_cell.length_b   1.000
_cell.length_c   1.000
_cell.angle_alpha   90.00
_cell.angle_beta   90.00
_cell.angle_gamma   90.00
#
_symmetry.space_group_name_H-M   'P 1'
#
loop_
_entity.id
_entity.type
_entity.pdbx_description
1 polymer ?
#
loop_
_entity_poly.entity_id
_entity_poly.type
_entity_poly.pdbx_seq_one_letter_code
_entity_poly.pdbx_strand_id
1 'polypeptide(L)'
;MNDNIIQNSINHKDIRNLDICFLVVFGHSANDWLHSLIDGHEQVLILPSFSFYRTWNSLKCDNISTKEEMCSVWRAYAYKNSRKYFAERKLFFNDIEVDKFCKKFNELIDKNGIERIDVFYSIHEAYSFARDLDLSNKRIIVSHEHLPFFFESIMKDFPKTKIMMLMRDPRAVMSGSIRVTMEDRDFLCNYDFNMFFEAWIEGENIWKKCLPELGAKRIKMFINEKLNSDLETEAKDLANWLGVEMSDSLLVSTLSGIKWGGESAYMTTDNQLPSPEKEFYNINNVTKRWKTDLSENELIMIEFMCKYSMKEFGYERTTKDTIFSRLKGFFVFLLPPRGLMNRWKNNPKELVGFEWIPDRLGNGIFGSIWKILPDILKIYSIVVYAGCQKAKNYFFPGVRIKRYL
;
A
#
# COMPACT_ATOMS: atom_id res chain seq x y z
N MET A 1 -7.75 -51.46 -21.25
CA MET A 1 -6.88 -51.04 -20.14
C MET A 1 -7.52 -49.81 -19.54
N ASN A 2 -8.06 -49.96 -18.33
CA ASN A 2 -8.70 -48.89 -17.56
C ASN A 2 -7.59 -48.07 -16.90
N ASP A 3 -7.31 -46.90 -17.45
CA ASP A 3 -6.51 -45.90 -16.73
C ASP A 3 -7.45 -45.11 -15.83
N ASN A 4 -7.68 -45.68 -14.64
CA ASN A 4 -8.16 -44.95 -13.47
C ASN A 4 -7.13 -43.87 -13.15
N ILE A 5 -7.35 -42.67 -13.69
CA ILE A 5 -6.77 -41.45 -13.13
C ILE A 5 -7.35 -41.35 -11.71
N ILE A 6 -6.50 -41.67 -10.74
CA ILE A 6 -6.75 -41.39 -9.33
C ILE A 6 -6.88 -39.87 -9.23
N GLN A 7 -8.12 -39.38 -9.26
CA GLN A 7 -8.45 -38.10 -8.66
C GLN A 7 -8.09 -38.26 -7.18
N ASN A 8 -6.89 -37.82 -6.81
CA ASN A 8 -6.58 -37.54 -5.42
C ASN A 8 -7.58 -36.47 -4.99
N SER A 9 -8.68 -36.91 -4.38
CA SER A 9 -9.62 -36.04 -3.69
C SER A 9 -8.90 -35.54 -2.44
N ILE A 10 -8.03 -34.55 -2.62
CA ILE A 10 -7.53 -33.72 -1.54
C ILE A 10 -8.79 -33.20 -0.85
N ASN A 11 -8.91 -33.49 0.45
CA ASN A 11 -10.05 -33.12 1.25
C ASN A 11 -10.07 -31.59 1.34
N HIS A 12 -10.72 -30.93 0.37
CA HIS A 12 -10.66 -29.49 0.24
C HIS A 12 -11.54 -28.88 1.34
N LYS A 13 -10.88 -28.35 2.37
CA LYS A 13 -11.51 -27.39 3.28
C LYS A 13 -12.10 -26.26 2.44
N ASP A 14 -13.39 -25.98 2.63
CA ASP A 14 -14.03 -24.84 1.97
C ASP A 14 -13.33 -23.56 2.40
N ILE A 15 -12.75 -22.85 1.43
CA ILE A 15 -12.00 -21.62 1.65
C ILE A 15 -12.85 -20.52 2.31
N ARG A 16 -14.18 -20.57 2.13
CA ARG A 16 -15.12 -19.63 2.76
C ARG A 16 -15.24 -19.80 4.28
N ASN A 17 -14.75 -20.92 4.82
CA ASN A 17 -14.70 -21.18 6.26
C ASN A 17 -13.40 -20.71 6.92
N LEU A 18 -12.47 -20.13 6.16
CA LEU A 18 -11.26 -19.53 6.72
C LEU A 18 -11.60 -18.17 7.33
N ASP A 19 -10.92 -17.84 8.43
CA ASP A 19 -10.92 -16.47 8.92
C ASP A 19 -10.30 -15.54 7.86
N ILE A 20 -10.58 -14.25 7.94
CA ILE A 20 -9.97 -13.26 7.05
C ILE A 20 -9.29 -12.19 7.90
N CYS A 21 -8.11 -11.78 7.45
CA CYS A 21 -7.42 -10.60 7.93
C CYS A 21 -7.01 -9.71 6.75
N PHE A 22 -7.28 -8.42 6.84
CA PHE A 22 -6.75 -7.44 5.90
C PHE A 22 -5.56 -6.71 6.51
N LEU A 23 -4.43 -6.71 5.80
CA LEU A 23 -3.30 -5.82 6.08
C LEU A 23 -3.61 -4.46 5.44
N VAL A 24 -3.85 -3.44 6.27
CA VAL A 24 -4.20 -2.07 5.88
C VAL A 24 -3.18 -1.10 6.46
N VAL A 25 -2.71 -0.13 5.67
CA VAL A 25 -1.51 0.66 6.03
C VAL A 25 -1.77 2.18 6.02
N PHE A 26 -0.96 2.93 6.76
CA PHE A 26 -0.95 4.41 6.78
C PHE A 26 -0.25 5.02 5.55
N GLY A 27 0.36 4.18 4.71
CA GLY A 27 1.26 4.55 3.61
C GLY A 27 2.30 3.44 3.40
N HIS A 28 3.45 3.76 2.82
CA HIS A 28 4.56 2.82 2.61
C HIS A 28 5.32 2.50 3.91
N SER A 29 4.63 1.99 4.92
CA SER A 29 5.16 1.74 6.28
C SER A 29 5.87 0.39 6.44
N ALA A 30 6.50 -0.15 5.37
CA ALA A 30 7.09 -1.50 5.32
C ALA A 30 6.06 -2.66 5.32
N ASN A 31 4.90 -2.42 4.71
CA ASN A 31 3.83 -3.39 4.50
C ASN A 31 4.28 -4.66 3.78
N ASP A 32 5.15 -4.53 2.77
CA ASP A 32 5.70 -5.67 2.04
C ASP A 32 6.57 -6.55 2.93
N TRP A 33 7.22 -5.97 3.94
CA TRP A 33 8.00 -6.73 4.92
C TRP A 33 7.15 -7.50 5.89
N LEU A 34 6.13 -6.88 6.48
CA LEU A 34 5.19 -7.64 7.32
C LEU A 34 4.47 -8.74 6.53
N HIS A 35 4.08 -8.46 5.28
CA HIS A 35 3.59 -9.48 4.37
C HIS A 35 4.58 -10.63 4.22
N SER A 36 5.86 -10.31 4.00
CA SER A 36 6.88 -11.33 3.76
C SER A 36 7.17 -12.24 4.95
N LEU A 37 6.93 -11.76 6.17
CA LEU A 37 7.04 -12.59 7.38
C LEU A 37 5.87 -13.57 7.51
N ILE A 38 4.72 -13.25 6.92
CA ILE A 38 3.52 -14.09 6.98
C ILE A 38 3.50 -15.11 5.83
N ASP A 39 4.12 -14.77 4.71
CA ASP A 39 4.24 -15.66 3.56
C ASP A 39 4.96 -16.97 3.92
N GLY A 40 4.52 -18.05 3.29
CA GLY A 40 5.04 -19.40 3.58
C GLY A 40 4.51 -20.07 4.85
N HIS A 41 3.75 -19.38 5.72
CA HIS A 41 3.20 -20.00 6.92
C HIS A 41 2.14 -21.07 6.59
N GLU A 42 2.26 -22.26 7.17
CA GLU A 42 1.41 -23.42 6.81
C GLU A 42 -0.08 -23.16 7.06
N GLN A 43 -0.42 -22.39 8.09
CA GLN A 43 -1.81 -22.05 8.47
C GLN A 43 -2.35 -20.76 7.83
N VAL A 44 -1.54 -20.04 7.03
CA VAL A 44 -1.95 -18.78 6.39
C VAL A 44 -1.99 -18.94 4.87
N LEU A 45 -3.05 -18.43 4.25
CA LEU A 45 -3.12 -18.25 2.80
C LEU A 45 -2.95 -16.76 2.48
N ILE A 46 -1.95 -16.42 1.66
CA ILE A 46 -1.66 -15.06 1.24
C ILE A 46 -1.17 -15.08 -0.21
N LEU A 47 -1.58 -14.08 -1.00
CA LEU A 47 -1.15 -13.92 -2.39
C LEU A 47 -0.05 -12.85 -2.46
N PRO A 48 1.08 -13.12 -3.12
CA PRO A 48 2.25 -12.23 -3.13
C PRO A 48 1.91 -10.88 -3.76
N SER A 49 2.08 -9.79 -3.02
CA SER A 49 1.86 -8.41 -3.50
C SER A 49 0.50 -8.14 -4.16
N PHE A 50 -0.55 -8.90 -3.81
CA PHE A 50 -1.87 -8.77 -4.42
C PHE A 50 -2.81 -7.94 -3.56
N SER A 51 -3.26 -6.81 -4.11
CA SER A 51 -4.28 -5.92 -3.52
C SER A 51 -5.59 -6.09 -4.28
N PHE A 52 -6.52 -6.81 -3.66
CA PHE A 52 -7.76 -7.25 -4.29
C PHE A 52 -8.64 -6.06 -4.67
N TYR A 53 -8.93 -5.17 -3.73
CA TYR A 53 -9.84 -4.06 -3.99
C TYR A 53 -9.28 -3.03 -4.97
N ARG A 54 -7.97 -2.76 -4.89
CA ARG A 54 -7.28 -1.94 -5.89
C ARG A 54 -7.38 -2.56 -7.28
N THR A 55 -7.16 -3.87 -7.38
CA THR A 55 -7.25 -4.60 -8.64
C THR A 55 -8.68 -4.57 -9.18
N TRP A 56 -9.67 -4.87 -8.33
CA TRP A 56 -11.11 -4.80 -8.65
C TRP A 56 -11.49 -3.45 -9.27
N ASN A 57 -11.10 -2.34 -8.63
CA ASN A 57 -11.36 -1.00 -9.16
C ASN A 57 -10.62 -0.75 -10.48
N SER A 58 -9.33 -1.13 -10.57
CA SER A 58 -8.52 -0.92 -11.78
C SER A 58 -9.03 -1.68 -13.01
N LEU A 59 -9.62 -2.86 -12.79
CA LEU A 59 -10.25 -3.69 -13.81
C LEU A 59 -11.70 -3.27 -14.09
N LYS A 60 -12.24 -2.28 -13.34
CA LYS A 60 -13.62 -1.80 -13.44
C LYS A 60 -14.65 -2.92 -13.29
N CYS A 61 -14.38 -3.87 -12.38
CA CYS A 61 -15.21 -5.05 -12.18
C CYS A 61 -16.67 -4.72 -11.80
N ASP A 62 -16.94 -3.57 -11.17
CA ASP A 62 -18.31 -3.12 -10.86
C ASP A 62 -19.18 -2.88 -12.11
N ASN A 63 -18.56 -2.74 -13.30
CA ASN A 63 -19.28 -2.55 -14.57
C ASN A 63 -19.48 -3.85 -15.35
N ILE A 64 -18.95 -4.99 -14.86
CA ILE A 64 -19.02 -6.28 -15.53
C ILE A 64 -20.30 -6.99 -15.13
N SER A 65 -21.06 -7.45 -16.13
CA SER A 65 -22.35 -8.12 -15.90
C SER A 65 -22.38 -9.59 -16.34
N THR A 66 -21.31 -10.08 -16.97
CA THR A 66 -21.22 -11.45 -17.49
C THR A 66 -20.05 -12.21 -16.90
N LYS A 67 -20.21 -13.54 -16.79
CA LYS A 67 -19.15 -14.45 -16.30
C LYS A 67 -17.96 -14.46 -17.26
N GLU A 68 -18.24 -14.48 -18.56
CA GLU A 68 -17.24 -14.53 -19.62
C GLU A 68 -16.33 -13.30 -19.59
N GLU A 69 -16.91 -12.11 -19.41
CA GLU A 69 -16.15 -10.87 -19.28
C GLU A 69 -15.33 -10.84 -17.99
N MET A 70 -15.90 -11.27 -16.85
CA MET A 70 -15.17 -11.37 -15.58
C MET A 70 -13.95 -12.30 -15.72
N CYS A 71 -14.14 -13.49 -16.29
CA CYS A 71 -13.06 -14.43 -16.58
C CYS A 71 -12.01 -13.85 -17.53
N SER A 72 -12.43 -13.09 -18.54
CA SER A 72 -11.53 -12.44 -19.52
C SER A 72 -10.62 -11.40 -18.87
N VAL A 73 -11.17 -10.50 -18.03
CA VAL A 73 -10.37 -9.45 -17.39
C VAL A 73 -9.38 -10.01 -16.38
N TRP A 74 -9.76 -11.03 -15.61
CA TRP A 74 -8.87 -11.69 -14.65
C TRP A 74 -7.80 -12.54 -15.33
N ARG A 75 -8.12 -13.19 -16.46
CA ARG A 75 -7.12 -13.86 -17.30
C ARG A 75 -6.07 -12.88 -17.81
N ALA A 76 -6.51 -11.75 -18.39
CA ALA A 76 -5.60 -10.70 -18.84
C ALA A 76 -4.73 -10.16 -17.70
N TYR A 77 -5.31 -9.97 -16.50
CA TYR A 77 -4.57 -9.58 -15.31
C TYR A 77 -3.51 -10.63 -14.91
N ALA A 78 -3.85 -11.91 -14.88
CA ALA A 78 -2.95 -12.99 -14.49
C ALA A 78 -1.72 -13.07 -15.42
N TYR A 79 -1.92 -13.06 -16.75
CA TYR A 79 -0.79 -13.05 -17.71
C TYR A 79 0.05 -11.78 -17.63
N LYS A 80 -0.57 -10.63 -17.37
CA LYS A 80 0.19 -9.38 -17.19
C LYS A 80 1.08 -9.43 -15.95
N ASN A 81 0.58 -10.00 -14.85
CA ASN A 81 1.32 -10.09 -13.59
C ASN A 81 2.46 -11.12 -13.64
N SER A 82 2.29 -12.26 -14.31
CA SER A 82 3.35 -13.27 -14.45
C SER A 82 4.61 -12.74 -15.18
N ARG A 83 4.44 -11.67 -15.98
CA ARG A 83 5.50 -11.09 -16.82
C ARG A 83 6.12 -9.81 -16.28
N LYS A 84 5.46 -9.08 -15.37
CA LYS A 84 5.84 -7.71 -14.99
C LYS A 84 6.76 -7.61 -13.76
N TYR A 85 6.70 -8.60 -12.87
CA TYR A 85 7.36 -8.51 -11.56
C TYR A 85 8.68 -9.28 -11.49
N PHE A 86 9.56 -8.84 -10.59
CA PHE A 86 10.68 -9.64 -10.10
C PHE A 86 10.19 -11.00 -9.64
N ALA A 87 11.02 -12.03 -9.75
CA ALA A 87 10.62 -13.42 -9.58
C ALA A 87 9.79 -13.62 -8.30
N GLU A 88 10.28 -13.13 -7.17
CA GLU A 88 9.65 -13.25 -5.84
C GLU A 88 8.30 -12.54 -5.70
N ARG A 89 7.99 -11.53 -6.52
CA ARG A 89 6.71 -10.79 -6.50
C ARG A 89 5.68 -11.34 -7.49
N LYS A 90 6.01 -12.39 -8.24
CA LYS A 90 5.09 -12.96 -9.22
C LYS A 90 4.00 -13.78 -8.52
N LEU A 91 2.76 -13.56 -8.94
CA LEU A 91 1.64 -14.45 -8.65
C LEU A 91 1.86 -15.86 -9.23
N PHE A 92 2.46 -15.92 -10.43
CA PHE A 92 2.70 -17.17 -11.16
C PHE A 92 4.08 -17.13 -11.82
N PHE A 93 4.82 -18.23 -11.73
CA PHE A 93 6.18 -18.30 -12.26
C PHE A 93 6.26 -18.66 -13.75
N ASN A 94 5.20 -19.24 -14.30
CA ASN A 94 5.15 -19.72 -15.68
C ASN A 94 3.71 -19.69 -16.22
N ASP A 95 3.56 -19.83 -17.53
CA ASP A 95 2.25 -19.80 -18.20
C ASP A 95 1.38 -21.02 -17.84
N ILE A 96 1.96 -22.17 -17.46
CA ILE A 96 1.21 -23.37 -17.03
C ILE A 96 0.41 -23.08 -15.75
N GLU A 97 1.03 -22.39 -14.78
CA GLU A 97 0.34 -21.96 -13.56
C GLU A 97 -0.78 -20.95 -13.87
N VAL A 98 -0.55 -20.01 -14.79
CA VAL A 98 -1.58 -19.06 -15.23
C VAL A 98 -2.75 -19.80 -15.88
N ASP A 99 -2.49 -20.82 -16.69
CA ASP A 99 -3.52 -21.63 -17.35
C ASP A 99 -4.31 -22.45 -16.32
N LYS A 100 -3.63 -23.09 -15.35
CA LYS A 100 -4.28 -23.77 -14.21
C LYS A 100 -5.19 -22.81 -13.45
N PHE A 101 -4.69 -21.61 -13.14
CA PHE A 101 -5.45 -20.57 -12.45
C PHE A 101 -6.70 -20.19 -13.25
N CYS A 102 -6.54 -19.85 -14.53
CA CYS A 102 -7.66 -19.40 -15.37
C CYS A 102 -8.72 -20.50 -15.53
N LYS A 103 -8.30 -21.76 -15.70
CA LYS A 103 -9.22 -22.88 -15.79
C LYS A 103 -10.04 -23.02 -14.51
N LYS A 104 -9.38 -23.08 -13.36
CA LYS A 104 -10.05 -23.23 -12.06
C LYS A 104 -10.91 -22.02 -11.71
N PHE A 105 -10.43 -20.81 -12.02
CA PHE A 105 -11.19 -19.58 -11.81
C PHE A 105 -12.48 -19.58 -12.62
N ASN A 106 -12.45 -19.98 -13.90
CA ASN A 106 -13.65 -20.10 -14.73
C ASN A 106 -14.67 -21.06 -14.11
N GLU A 107 -14.24 -22.26 -13.70
CA GLU A 107 -15.09 -23.25 -13.03
C GLU A 107 -15.75 -22.67 -11.76
N LEU A 108 -15.00 -21.89 -10.98
CA LEU A 108 -15.48 -21.27 -9.75
C LEU A 108 -16.44 -20.12 -10.00
N ILE A 109 -16.19 -19.28 -11.01
CA ILE A 109 -17.12 -18.21 -11.42
C ILE A 109 -18.42 -18.78 -11.97
N ASP A 110 -18.35 -19.89 -12.71
CA ASP A 110 -19.55 -20.60 -13.20
C ASP A 110 -20.41 -21.09 -12.04
N LYS A 111 -19.78 -21.61 -10.99
CA LYS A 111 -20.44 -22.13 -9.79
C LYS A 111 -20.94 -21.03 -8.83
N ASN A 112 -20.11 -20.03 -8.55
CA ASN A 112 -20.30 -19.08 -7.45
C ASN A 112 -20.91 -17.75 -7.90
N GLY A 113 -20.76 -17.37 -9.18
CA GLY A 113 -21.16 -16.06 -9.69
C GLY A 113 -20.02 -15.04 -9.71
N ILE A 114 -20.38 -13.79 -10.03
CA ILE A 114 -19.44 -12.68 -10.26
C ILE A 114 -19.49 -11.59 -9.17
N GLU A 115 -20.24 -11.81 -8.10
CA GLU A 115 -20.28 -10.88 -6.97
C GLU A 115 -18.89 -10.75 -6.34
N ARG A 116 -18.56 -9.56 -5.83
CA ARG A 116 -17.20 -9.23 -5.37
C ARG A 116 -16.65 -10.21 -4.33
N ILE A 117 -17.48 -10.64 -3.38
CA ILE A 117 -17.10 -11.61 -2.35
C ILE A 117 -16.82 -12.99 -2.97
N ASP A 118 -17.64 -13.42 -3.93
CA ASP A 118 -17.47 -14.70 -4.61
C ASP A 118 -16.22 -14.71 -5.48
N VAL A 119 -15.93 -13.60 -6.16
CA VAL A 119 -14.70 -13.42 -6.92
C VAL A 119 -13.48 -13.41 -5.99
N PHE A 120 -13.54 -12.75 -4.82
CA PHE A 120 -12.47 -12.77 -3.83
C PHE A 120 -12.08 -14.21 -3.46
N TYR A 121 -13.05 -15.03 -3.04
CA TYR A 121 -12.78 -16.43 -2.70
C TYR A 121 -12.34 -17.25 -3.91
N SER A 122 -12.95 -17.03 -5.08
CA SER A 122 -12.62 -17.75 -6.31
C SER A 122 -11.18 -17.50 -6.75
N ILE A 123 -10.66 -16.28 -6.57
CA ILE A 123 -9.24 -15.96 -6.84
C ILE A 123 -8.33 -16.73 -5.88
N HIS A 124 -8.62 -16.72 -4.58
CA HIS A 124 -7.78 -17.38 -3.59
C HIS A 124 -7.77 -18.90 -3.76
N GLU A 125 -8.92 -19.50 -4.08
CA GLU A 125 -9.02 -20.94 -4.36
C GLU A 125 -8.33 -21.30 -5.68
N ALA A 126 -8.56 -20.53 -6.76
CA ALA A 126 -7.88 -20.75 -8.04
C ALA A 126 -6.37 -20.58 -7.94
N TYR A 127 -5.89 -19.60 -7.18
CA TYR A 127 -4.47 -19.43 -6.89
C TYR A 127 -3.90 -20.63 -6.15
N SER A 128 -4.57 -21.08 -5.10
CA SER A 128 -4.15 -22.25 -4.31
C SER A 128 -4.06 -23.51 -5.18
N PHE A 129 -5.04 -23.70 -6.07
CA PHE A 129 -5.03 -24.80 -7.04
C PHE A 129 -3.89 -24.69 -8.05
N ALA A 130 -3.65 -23.49 -8.61
CA ALA A 130 -2.59 -23.28 -9.60
C ALA A 130 -1.19 -23.50 -9.03
N ARG A 131 -1.01 -23.18 -7.75
CA ARG A 131 0.24 -23.27 -7.00
C ARG A 131 0.39 -24.58 -6.23
N ASP A 132 -0.54 -25.52 -6.41
CA ASP A 132 -0.59 -26.82 -5.74
C ASP A 132 -0.46 -26.69 -4.19
N LEU A 133 -1.12 -25.68 -3.59
CA LEU A 133 -1.11 -25.42 -2.15
C LEU A 133 -2.12 -26.31 -1.41
N ASP A 134 -1.70 -26.87 -0.27
CA ASP A 134 -2.59 -27.59 0.63
C ASP A 134 -3.44 -26.61 1.46
N LEU A 135 -4.76 -26.74 1.34
CA LEU A 135 -5.74 -25.96 2.08
C LEU A 135 -6.18 -26.62 3.40
N SER A 136 -5.82 -27.89 3.64
CA SER A 136 -6.30 -28.67 4.80
C SER A 136 -5.94 -28.01 6.14
N ASN A 137 -4.71 -27.50 6.24
CA ASN A 137 -4.16 -26.86 7.43
C ASN A 137 -4.36 -25.33 7.47
N LYS A 138 -4.89 -24.72 6.41
CA LYS A 138 -5.11 -23.26 6.36
C LYS A 138 -6.18 -22.87 7.36
N ARG A 139 -5.95 -21.82 8.13
CA ARG A 139 -6.89 -21.27 9.12
C ARG A 139 -7.40 -19.89 8.74
N ILE A 140 -6.54 -19.09 8.08
CA ILE A 140 -6.82 -17.68 7.80
C ILE A 140 -6.31 -17.28 6.42
N ILE A 141 -7.06 -16.40 5.76
CA ILE A 141 -6.63 -15.67 4.56
C ILE A 141 -6.14 -14.30 5.01
N VAL A 142 -4.90 -13.95 4.65
CA VAL A 142 -4.38 -12.59 4.82
C VAL A 142 -4.38 -11.90 3.46
N SER A 143 -5.20 -10.86 3.31
CA SER A 143 -5.28 -10.04 2.10
C SER A 143 -4.51 -8.74 2.29
N HIS A 144 -3.58 -8.47 1.39
CA HIS A 144 -2.71 -7.29 1.48
C HIS A 144 -3.31 -6.13 0.69
N GLU A 145 -3.75 -5.07 1.38
CA GLU A 145 -4.20 -3.84 0.73
C GLU A 145 -3.16 -2.72 0.88
N HIS A 146 -2.58 -2.31 -0.25
CA HIS A 146 -1.52 -1.29 -0.29
C HIS A 146 -1.96 0.11 0.15
N LEU A 147 -3.28 0.37 0.16
CA LEU A 147 -3.84 1.67 0.51
C LEU A 147 -5.05 1.51 1.44
N PRO A 148 -5.28 2.45 2.38
CA PRO A 148 -6.38 2.37 3.32
C PRO A 148 -7.74 2.74 2.73
N PHE A 149 -7.79 3.25 1.50
CA PHE A 149 -9.00 3.84 0.90
C PHE A 149 -10.16 2.87 0.68
N PHE A 150 -9.91 1.56 0.73
CA PHE A 150 -10.93 0.52 0.53
C PHE A 150 -11.53 0.00 1.84
N PHE A 151 -11.16 0.56 2.98
CA PHE A 151 -11.57 0.09 4.30
C PHE A 151 -13.10 -0.07 4.45
N GLU A 152 -13.89 0.90 3.99
CA GLU A 152 -15.35 0.82 4.08
C GLU A 152 -15.92 -0.34 3.24
N SER A 153 -15.33 -0.62 2.07
CA SER A 153 -15.74 -1.76 1.23
C SER A 153 -15.33 -3.09 1.86
N ILE A 154 -14.14 -3.16 2.47
CA ILE A 154 -13.67 -4.32 3.23
C ILE A 154 -14.65 -4.63 4.37
N MET A 155 -15.01 -3.63 5.17
CA MET A 155 -15.91 -3.84 6.32
C MET A 155 -17.35 -4.17 5.91
N LYS A 156 -17.81 -3.66 4.75
CA LYS A 156 -19.11 -4.02 4.18
C LYS A 156 -19.14 -5.48 3.73
N ASP A 157 -18.11 -5.92 3.03
CA ASP A 157 -18.06 -7.26 2.45
C ASP A 157 -17.71 -8.33 3.50
N PHE A 158 -16.83 -7.99 4.44
CA PHE A 158 -16.31 -8.90 5.47
C PHE A 158 -16.47 -8.30 6.87
N PRO A 159 -17.70 -8.13 7.38
CA PRO A 159 -17.98 -7.42 8.63
C PRO A 159 -17.38 -8.07 9.88
N LYS A 160 -16.90 -9.32 9.79
CA LYS A 160 -16.25 -10.08 10.87
C LYS A 160 -14.71 -10.16 10.74
N THR A 161 -14.12 -9.58 9.70
CA THR A 161 -12.68 -9.67 9.40
C THR A 161 -11.80 -9.05 10.51
N LYS A 162 -10.55 -9.51 10.59
CA LYS A 162 -9.48 -8.86 11.37
C LYS A 162 -8.81 -7.77 10.53
N ILE A 163 -8.38 -6.70 11.17
CA ILE A 163 -7.68 -5.57 10.53
C ILE A 163 -6.29 -5.46 11.16
N MET A 164 -5.27 -5.81 10.39
CA MET A 164 -3.88 -5.67 10.78
C MET A 164 -3.34 -4.37 10.21
N MET A 165 -2.75 -3.54 11.05
CA MET A 165 -2.14 -2.28 10.63
C MET A 165 -0.67 -2.22 11.02
N LEU A 166 0.11 -1.49 10.24
CA LEU A 166 1.54 -1.28 10.49
C LEU A 166 1.84 0.21 10.56
N MET A 167 2.47 0.61 11.66
CA MET A 167 2.97 1.95 11.91
C MET A 167 4.50 1.95 11.85
N ARG A 168 5.06 3.02 11.32
CA ARG A 168 6.49 3.33 11.26
C ARG A 168 6.65 4.81 11.52
N ASP A 169 7.81 5.27 11.97
CA ASP A 169 8.06 6.70 12.14
C ASP A 169 7.69 7.47 10.84
N PRO A 170 6.71 8.41 10.86
CA PRO A 170 6.27 9.12 9.67
C PRO A 170 7.39 9.87 8.95
N ARG A 171 8.41 10.31 9.71
CA ARG A 171 9.58 10.98 9.14
C ARG A 171 10.42 10.01 8.32
N ALA A 172 10.62 8.79 8.83
CA ALA A 172 11.33 7.74 8.10
C ALA A 172 10.59 7.33 6.83
N VAL A 173 9.25 7.20 6.89
CA VAL A 173 8.43 6.86 5.72
C VAL A 173 8.52 7.96 4.67
N MET A 174 8.28 9.22 5.04
CA MET A 174 8.30 10.35 4.10
C MET A 174 9.69 10.57 3.51
N SER A 175 10.75 10.45 4.31
CA SER A 175 12.13 10.54 3.85
C SER A 175 12.45 9.49 2.79
N GLY A 176 12.06 8.23 3.02
CA GLY A 176 12.23 7.15 2.05
C GLY A 176 11.48 7.43 0.75
N SER A 177 10.22 7.87 0.83
CA SER A 177 9.43 8.23 -0.36
C SER A 177 10.05 9.38 -1.15
N ILE A 178 10.50 10.43 -0.47
CA ILE A 178 11.21 11.55 -1.11
C ILE A 178 12.42 11.01 -1.84
N ARG A 179 13.26 10.20 -1.19
CA ARG A 179 14.48 9.68 -1.79
C ARG A 179 14.24 8.88 -3.07
N VAL A 180 13.33 7.88 -3.03
CA VAL A 180 12.98 7.08 -4.23
C VAL A 180 12.53 7.99 -5.37
N THR A 181 11.66 8.96 -5.08
CA THR A 181 11.18 9.87 -6.12
C THR A 181 12.24 10.82 -6.67
N MET A 182 13.25 11.19 -5.87
CA MET A 182 14.39 11.97 -6.35
C MET A 182 15.31 11.13 -7.24
N GLU A 183 15.50 9.85 -6.94
CA GLU A 183 16.30 8.93 -7.78
C GLU A 183 15.59 8.60 -9.10
N ASP A 184 14.27 8.41 -9.10
CA ASP A 184 13.51 8.03 -10.29
C ASP A 184 13.10 9.20 -11.20
N ARG A 185 12.75 10.36 -10.60
CA ARG A 185 12.03 11.45 -11.30
C ARG A 185 12.61 12.85 -11.01
N ASP A 186 13.71 12.96 -10.27
CA ASP A 186 14.32 14.20 -9.78
C ASP A 186 13.46 15.06 -8.82
N PHE A 187 12.20 14.70 -8.60
CA PHE A 187 11.31 15.43 -7.69
C PHE A 187 10.10 14.60 -7.23
N LEU A 188 9.63 14.89 -6.01
CA LEU A 188 8.34 14.41 -5.51
C LEU A 188 7.20 15.26 -6.10
N CYS A 189 6.32 14.65 -6.90
CA CYS A 189 5.20 15.37 -7.49
C CYS A 189 4.06 15.58 -6.47
N ASN A 190 3.17 16.55 -6.73
CA ASN A 190 2.03 16.83 -5.85
C ASN A 190 1.10 15.63 -5.67
N TYR A 191 0.96 14.77 -6.68
CA TYR A 191 0.10 13.58 -6.62
C TYR A 191 0.57 12.62 -5.52
N ASP A 192 1.85 12.23 -5.55
CA ASP A 192 2.42 11.28 -4.57
C ASP A 192 2.46 11.89 -3.17
N PHE A 193 2.80 13.18 -3.06
CA PHE A 193 2.78 13.91 -1.80
C PHE A 193 1.39 13.93 -1.17
N ASN A 194 0.35 14.23 -1.96
CA ASN A 194 -1.02 14.26 -1.47
C ASN A 194 -1.51 12.85 -1.10
N MET A 195 -1.20 11.86 -1.93
CA MET A 195 -1.55 10.47 -1.68
C MET A 195 -0.96 9.98 -0.35
N PHE A 196 0.30 10.31 -0.05
CA PHE A 196 0.94 9.99 1.22
C PHE A 196 0.15 10.52 2.43
N PHE A 197 -0.08 11.83 2.49
CA PHE A 197 -0.77 12.43 3.64
C PHE A 197 -2.24 12.01 3.73
N GLU A 198 -2.90 11.82 2.59
CA GLU A 198 -4.28 11.36 2.59
C GLU A 198 -4.41 9.90 3.05
N ALA A 199 -3.49 9.03 2.65
CA ALA A 199 -3.39 7.67 3.18
C ALA A 199 -3.10 7.69 4.68
N TRP A 200 -2.21 8.56 5.13
CA TRP A 200 -1.87 8.70 6.54
C TRP A 200 -3.07 9.13 7.39
N ILE A 201 -3.75 10.19 6.97
CA ILE A 201 -4.97 10.69 7.62
C ILE A 201 -6.04 9.61 7.64
N GLU A 202 -6.18 8.84 6.55
CA GLU A 202 -7.17 7.77 6.51
C GLU A 202 -6.83 6.60 7.43
N GLY A 203 -5.56 6.19 7.50
CA GLY A 203 -5.10 5.22 8.49
C GLY A 203 -5.39 5.68 9.92
N GLU A 204 -5.15 6.96 10.23
CA GLU A 204 -5.50 7.51 11.55
C GLU A 204 -7.00 7.49 11.81
N ASN A 205 -7.82 7.79 10.81
CA ASN A 205 -9.28 7.73 10.94
C ASN A 205 -9.76 6.30 11.19
N ILE A 206 -9.23 5.33 10.47
CA ILE A 206 -9.53 3.90 10.68
C ILE A 206 -9.17 3.51 12.10
N TRP A 207 -7.94 3.82 12.56
CA TRP A 207 -7.52 3.49 13.92
C TRP A 207 -8.43 4.12 14.99
N LYS A 208 -8.69 5.42 14.89
CA LYS A 208 -9.55 6.16 15.85
C LYS A 208 -10.96 5.61 15.92
N LYS A 209 -11.59 5.36 14.77
CA LYS A 209 -12.98 4.92 14.68
C LYS A 209 -13.14 3.46 15.07
N CYS A 210 -12.24 2.61 14.56
CA CYS A 210 -12.43 1.17 14.63
C CYS A 210 -11.83 0.53 15.87
N LEU A 211 -10.81 1.13 16.51
CA LEU A 211 -10.28 0.59 17.76
C LEU A 211 -11.36 0.46 18.85
N PRO A 212 -12.19 1.48 19.14
CA PRO A 212 -13.28 1.37 20.12
C PRO A 212 -14.38 0.38 19.70
N GLU A 213 -14.71 0.32 18.41
CA GLU A 213 -15.82 -0.49 17.90
C GLU A 213 -15.47 -1.98 17.73
N LEU A 214 -14.28 -2.28 17.21
CA LEU A 214 -13.84 -3.63 16.91
C LEU A 214 -13.10 -4.27 18.09
N GLY A 215 -12.43 -3.46 18.91
CA GLY A 215 -11.58 -3.90 20.01
C GLY A 215 -10.29 -4.60 19.57
N ALA A 216 -9.36 -4.79 20.51
CA ALA A 216 -8.02 -5.34 20.25
C ALA A 216 -7.99 -6.76 19.66
N LYS A 217 -9.11 -7.51 19.74
CA LYS A 217 -9.24 -8.84 19.13
C LYS A 217 -9.42 -8.80 17.61
N ARG A 218 -9.89 -7.67 17.05
CA ARG A 218 -10.22 -7.53 15.63
C ARG A 218 -9.45 -6.44 14.91
N ILE A 219 -8.81 -5.52 15.62
CA ILE A 219 -7.88 -4.56 15.03
C ILE A 219 -6.61 -4.48 15.86
N LYS A 220 -5.44 -4.47 15.20
CA LYS A 220 -4.14 -4.40 15.87
C LYS A 220 -3.14 -3.59 15.08
N MET A 221 -2.36 -2.79 15.80
CA MET A 221 -1.22 -2.06 15.28
C MET A 221 0.08 -2.80 15.61
N PHE A 222 0.87 -3.08 14.58
CA PHE A 222 2.26 -3.47 14.73
C PHE A 222 3.17 -2.25 14.51
N ILE A 223 4.30 -2.21 15.22
CA ILE A 223 5.27 -1.12 15.11
C ILE A 223 6.51 -1.67 14.40
N ASN A 224 6.84 -1.10 13.23
CA ASN A 224 7.95 -1.56 12.41
C ASN A 224 9.27 -1.58 13.18
N GLU A 225 9.53 -0.57 13.99
CA GLU A 225 10.73 -0.44 14.83
C GLU A 225 10.83 -1.58 15.85
N LYS A 226 9.70 -2.03 16.42
CA LYS A 226 9.68 -3.16 17.36
C LYS A 226 9.94 -4.48 16.66
N LEU A 227 9.30 -4.70 15.50
CA LEU A 227 9.55 -5.88 14.66
C LEU A 227 11.04 -6.00 14.29
N ASN A 228 11.72 -4.87 14.03
CA ASN A 228 13.15 -4.87 13.72
C ASN A 228 14.04 -5.09 14.95
N SER A 229 13.61 -4.66 16.14
CA SER A 229 14.41 -4.81 17.37
C SER A 229 14.26 -6.16 18.03
N ASP A 230 13.06 -6.76 18.00
CA ASP A 230 12.74 -8.03 18.65
C ASP A 230 11.69 -8.78 17.82
N LEU A 231 12.15 -9.32 16.69
CA LEU A 231 11.29 -10.04 15.75
C LEU A 231 10.63 -11.26 16.39
N GLU A 232 11.32 -11.97 17.28
CA GLU A 232 10.81 -13.21 17.87
C GLU A 232 9.61 -12.95 18.78
N THR A 233 9.69 -11.92 19.63
CA THR A 233 8.58 -11.53 20.49
C THR A 233 7.39 -11.02 19.66
N GLU A 234 7.64 -10.16 18.68
CA GLU A 234 6.57 -9.60 17.84
C GLU A 234 5.94 -10.66 16.92
N ALA A 235 6.71 -11.65 16.45
CA ALA A 235 6.20 -12.79 15.69
C ALA A 235 5.30 -13.70 16.54
N LYS A 236 5.66 -13.96 17.80
CA LYS A 236 4.80 -14.69 18.75
C LYS A 236 3.49 -13.95 18.98
N ASP A 237 3.56 -12.63 19.16
CA ASP A 237 2.39 -11.78 19.34
C ASP A 237 1.50 -11.70 18.08
N LEU A 238 2.12 -11.70 16.89
CA LEU A 238 1.44 -11.80 15.60
C LEU A 238 0.72 -13.14 15.45
N ALA A 239 1.41 -14.26 15.68
CA ALA A 239 0.84 -15.61 15.58
C ALA A 239 -0.37 -15.78 16.50
N ASN A 240 -0.20 -15.42 17.77
CA ASN A 240 -1.26 -15.47 18.78
C ASN A 240 -2.48 -14.63 18.39
N TRP A 241 -2.27 -13.42 17.87
CA TRP A 241 -3.36 -12.54 17.46
C TRP A 241 -4.07 -13.03 16.20
N LEU A 242 -3.33 -13.55 15.22
CA LEU A 242 -3.90 -14.16 14.02
C LEU A 242 -4.66 -15.46 14.34
N GLY A 243 -4.32 -16.13 15.44
CA GLY A 243 -4.90 -17.43 15.80
C GLY A 243 -4.22 -18.60 15.09
N VAL A 244 -2.95 -18.43 14.73
CA VAL A 244 -2.10 -19.45 14.13
C VAL A 244 -1.01 -19.87 15.11
N GLU A 245 -0.43 -21.04 14.87
CA GLU A 245 0.70 -21.53 15.65
C GLU A 245 1.95 -20.68 15.38
N MET A 246 2.80 -20.51 16.40
CA MET A 246 4.11 -19.89 16.20
C MET A 246 5.00 -20.88 15.43
N SER A 247 5.63 -20.40 14.36
CA SER A 247 6.54 -21.18 13.52
C SER A 247 7.73 -20.33 13.09
N ASP A 248 8.87 -20.97 12.82
CA ASP A 248 10.09 -20.32 12.33
C ASP A 248 9.88 -19.61 10.99
N SER A 249 8.85 -19.98 10.22
CA SER A 249 8.51 -19.26 8.99
C SER A 249 8.18 -17.79 9.24
N LEU A 250 7.66 -17.44 10.43
CA LEU A 250 7.37 -16.05 10.81
C LEU A 250 8.63 -15.21 11.09
N LEU A 251 9.80 -15.86 11.17
CA LEU A 251 11.09 -15.21 11.39
C LEU A 251 11.88 -15.08 10.09
N VAL A 252 11.37 -15.61 8.98
CA VAL A 252 12.03 -15.63 7.67
C VAL A 252 11.19 -14.87 6.67
N SER A 253 11.78 -13.82 6.10
CA SER A 253 11.13 -13.03 5.05
C SER A 253 11.09 -13.79 3.72
N THR A 254 9.89 -14.06 3.22
CA THR A 254 9.66 -14.71 1.93
C THR A 254 8.59 -14.00 1.10
N LEU A 255 8.63 -14.11 -0.23
CA LEU A 255 7.54 -13.75 -1.12
C LEU A 255 7.36 -14.89 -2.13
N SER A 256 6.14 -15.42 -2.24
CA SER A 256 5.85 -16.64 -3.00
C SER A 256 6.68 -17.85 -2.55
N GLY A 257 7.05 -17.91 -1.27
CA GLY A 257 7.94 -18.93 -0.70
C GLY A 257 9.43 -18.77 -1.08
N ILE A 258 9.80 -17.71 -1.80
CA ILE A 258 11.19 -17.39 -2.13
C ILE A 258 11.72 -16.41 -1.10
N LYS A 259 12.92 -16.65 -0.54
CA LYS A 259 13.55 -15.74 0.41
C LYS A 259 13.65 -14.32 -0.17
N TRP A 260 13.13 -13.34 0.55
CA TRP A 260 13.14 -11.94 0.16
C TRP A 260 14.19 -11.17 0.96
N GLY A 261 15.03 -10.39 0.27
CA GLY A 261 16.11 -9.60 0.87
C GLY A 261 15.65 -8.27 1.47
N GLY A 262 14.35 -7.97 1.41
CA GLY A 262 13.79 -6.68 1.77
C GLY A 262 13.89 -5.65 0.65
N GLU A 263 13.30 -4.47 0.92
CA GLU A 263 13.37 -3.31 0.04
C GLU A 263 13.58 -2.05 0.87
N SER A 264 14.52 -1.22 0.47
CA SER A 264 14.73 0.08 1.09
C SER A 264 15.22 1.10 0.08
N ALA A 265 14.69 2.32 0.17
CA ALA A 265 15.22 3.50 -0.52
C ALA A 265 16.69 3.79 -0.21
N TYR A 266 17.28 3.10 0.78
CA TYR A 266 18.67 3.26 1.20
C TYR A 266 19.54 2.02 0.96
N MET A 267 19.07 1.08 0.13
CA MET A 267 19.94 0.01 -0.36
C MET A 267 21.03 0.57 -1.27
N THR A 268 22.12 -0.19 -1.40
CA THR A 268 23.21 0.12 -2.34
C THR A 268 22.75 -0.13 -3.78
N THR A 269 23.52 0.35 -4.77
CA THR A 269 23.25 0.18 -6.21
C THR A 269 23.06 -1.28 -6.64
N ASP A 270 23.54 -2.23 -5.84
CA ASP A 270 23.42 -3.67 -6.12
C ASP A 270 22.22 -4.32 -5.39
N ASN A 271 21.29 -3.53 -4.85
CA ASN A 271 20.17 -3.99 -4.03
C ASN A 271 20.61 -4.89 -2.86
N GLN A 272 21.78 -4.61 -2.28
CA GLN A 272 22.24 -5.27 -1.06
C GLN A 272 22.02 -4.35 0.14
N LEU A 273 21.57 -4.95 1.24
CA LEU A 273 21.53 -4.27 2.53
C LEU A 273 22.97 -3.96 2.97
N PRO A 274 23.25 -2.72 3.42
CA PRO A 274 24.54 -2.41 4.01
C PRO A 274 24.84 -3.35 5.18
N SER A 275 26.01 -3.98 5.14
CA SER A 275 26.47 -4.84 6.23
C SER A 275 26.99 -3.98 7.41
N PRO A 276 26.66 -4.32 8.67
CA PRO A 276 25.75 -5.40 9.07
C PRO A 276 24.27 -4.98 9.02
N GLU A 277 23.40 -5.88 8.54
CA GLU A 277 21.96 -5.61 8.36
C GLU A 277 21.25 -5.16 9.65
N LYS A 278 21.66 -5.71 10.81
CA LYS A 278 21.14 -5.32 12.13
C LYS A 278 21.40 -3.85 12.47
N GLU A 279 22.52 -3.29 12.00
CA GLU A 279 22.78 -1.87 12.18
C GLU A 279 21.96 -1.02 11.22
N PHE A 280 21.67 -1.51 10.02
CA PHE A 280 20.90 -0.75 9.03
C PHE A 280 19.51 -0.36 9.57
N TYR A 281 18.79 -1.30 10.17
CA TYR A 281 17.45 -1.04 10.73
C TYR A 281 17.47 -0.53 12.18
N ASN A 282 18.65 -0.35 12.79
CA ASN A 282 18.75 0.24 14.11
C ASN A 282 18.13 1.65 14.15
N ILE A 283 17.36 1.92 15.20
CA ILE A 283 16.60 3.18 15.34
C ILE A 283 17.48 4.43 15.24
N ASN A 284 18.72 4.38 15.74
CA ASN A 284 19.66 5.51 15.68
C ASN A 284 20.10 5.78 14.23
N ASN A 285 20.33 4.74 13.45
CA ASN A 285 20.73 4.84 12.04
C ASN A 285 19.55 5.23 11.16
N VAL A 286 18.34 4.71 11.42
CA VAL A 286 17.10 5.20 10.80
C VAL A 286 16.91 6.69 11.08
N THR A 287 17.09 7.10 12.34
CA THR A 287 16.98 8.50 12.79
C THR A 287 17.98 9.40 12.10
N LYS A 288 19.25 8.99 12.03
CA LYS A 288 20.28 9.74 11.34
C LYS A 288 19.93 9.97 9.88
N ARG A 289 19.43 8.95 9.17
CA ARG A 289 19.05 9.04 7.75
C ARG A 289 17.97 10.10 7.50
N TRP A 290 16.81 9.99 8.15
CA TRP A 290 15.74 10.95 7.89
C TRP A 290 16.07 12.37 8.38
N LYS A 291 16.95 12.53 9.37
CA LYS A 291 17.46 13.85 9.77
C LYS A 291 18.38 14.48 8.71
N THR A 292 19.07 13.68 7.92
CA THR A 292 19.93 14.16 6.83
C THR A 292 19.11 14.59 5.62
N ASP A 293 18.07 13.84 5.28
CA ASP A 293 17.31 14.06 4.05
C ASP A 293 16.23 15.16 4.19
N LEU A 294 15.60 15.25 5.37
CA LEU A 294 14.51 16.18 5.63
C LEU A 294 15.02 17.54 6.11
N SER A 295 14.51 18.60 5.49
CA SER A 295 14.69 19.97 5.98
C SER A 295 13.87 20.23 7.25
N GLU A 296 14.22 21.27 8.01
CA GLU A 296 13.46 21.69 9.19
C GLU A 296 11.98 21.97 8.88
N ASN A 297 11.69 22.57 7.71
CA ASN A 297 10.32 22.82 7.29
C ASN A 297 9.55 21.53 7.02
N GLU A 298 10.18 20.54 6.38
CA GLU A 298 9.58 19.22 6.16
C GLU A 298 9.35 18.49 7.49
N LEU A 299 10.28 18.58 8.45
CA LEU A 299 10.10 18.03 9.80
C LEU A 299 8.91 18.68 10.52
N ILE A 300 8.83 20.01 10.56
CA ILE A 300 7.72 20.74 11.20
C ILE A 300 6.38 20.34 10.56
N MET A 301 6.34 20.21 9.23
CA MET A 301 5.17 19.80 8.48
C MET A 301 4.75 18.36 8.79
N ILE A 302 5.67 17.39 8.72
CA ILE A 302 5.38 15.98 9.01
C ILE A 302 4.89 15.84 10.45
N GLU A 303 5.58 16.43 11.41
CA GLU A 303 5.21 16.36 12.83
C GLU A 303 3.90 17.10 13.13
N PHE A 304 3.51 18.08 12.31
CA PHE A 304 2.18 18.69 12.37
C PHE A 304 1.11 17.75 11.81
N MET A 305 1.30 17.24 10.58
CA MET A 305 0.32 16.42 9.87
C MET A 305 0.09 15.06 10.52
N CYS A 306 1.14 14.44 11.05
CA CYS A 306 1.12 13.12 11.68
C CYS A 306 1.08 13.22 13.22
N LYS A 307 0.71 14.38 13.78
CA LYS A 307 0.77 14.63 15.23
C LYS A 307 0.05 13.57 16.06
N TYR A 308 -1.12 13.14 15.59
CA TYR A 308 -1.93 12.19 16.34
C TYR A 308 -1.24 10.83 16.42
N SER A 309 -0.90 10.23 15.28
CA SER A 309 -0.18 8.94 15.23
C SER A 309 1.15 8.99 15.95
N MET A 310 1.90 10.09 15.82
CA MET A 310 3.15 10.26 16.56
C MET A 310 2.92 10.19 18.08
N LYS A 311 1.93 10.92 18.60
CA LYS A 311 1.58 10.90 20.02
C LYS A 311 1.08 9.52 20.46
N GLU A 312 0.18 8.93 19.69
CA GLU A 312 -0.48 7.64 19.98
C GLU A 312 0.53 6.50 20.08
N PHE A 313 1.53 6.48 19.19
CA PHE A 313 2.49 5.38 19.08
C PHE A 313 3.88 5.73 19.66
N GLY A 314 3.99 6.81 20.42
CA GLY A 314 5.19 7.14 21.20
C GLY A 314 6.36 7.72 20.40
N TYR A 315 6.12 8.30 19.22
CA TYR A 315 7.16 8.99 18.45
C TYR A 315 7.35 10.42 18.96
N GLU A 316 8.52 10.68 19.55
CA GLU A 316 8.88 12.01 20.02
C GLU A 316 9.15 12.98 18.85
N ARG A 317 8.72 14.23 19.04
CA ARG A 317 8.99 15.32 18.10
C ARG A 317 10.43 15.81 18.22
N THR A 318 11.02 16.16 17.09
CA THR A 318 12.26 16.94 17.03
C THR A 318 12.00 18.43 17.11
N THR A 319 10.83 18.89 16.65
CA THR A 319 10.46 20.31 16.64
C THR A 319 9.58 20.64 17.84
N LYS A 320 9.79 21.83 18.42
CA LYS A 320 8.94 22.31 19.53
C LYS A 320 7.47 22.37 19.08
N ASP A 321 6.55 21.82 19.88
CA ASP A 321 5.10 21.88 19.60
C ASP A 321 4.49 23.19 20.12
N THR A 322 4.62 24.27 19.35
CA THR A 322 4.05 25.58 19.65
C THR A 322 2.93 25.92 18.66
N ILE A 323 2.09 26.90 18.97
CA ILE A 323 1.08 27.39 18.01
C ILE A 323 1.76 27.85 16.71
N PHE A 324 2.91 28.53 16.81
CA PHE A 324 3.68 28.97 15.65
C PHE A 324 4.18 27.80 14.80
N SER A 325 4.74 26.74 15.40
CA SER A 325 5.21 25.58 14.63
C SER A 325 4.06 24.81 13.99
N ARG A 326 2.87 24.75 14.63
CA ARG A 326 1.67 24.17 14.02
C ARG A 326 1.19 24.97 12.81
N LEU A 327 1.09 26.30 12.93
CA LEU A 327 0.71 27.17 11.81
C LEU A 327 1.74 27.08 10.67
N LYS A 328 3.04 27.08 11.00
CA LYS A 328 4.11 26.90 10.03
C LYS A 328 4.02 25.53 9.35
N GLY A 329 3.79 24.45 10.09
CA GLY A 329 3.65 23.10 9.54
C GLY A 329 2.48 22.99 8.57
N PHE A 330 1.33 23.58 8.92
CA PHE A 330 0.18 23.66 8.02
C PHE A 330 0.49 24.48 6.77
N PHE A 331 1.11 25.66 6.91
CA PHE A 331 1.48 26.49 5.76
C PHE A 331 2.47 25.78 4.83
N VAL A 332 3.48 25.09 5.37
CA VAL A 332 4.43 24.30 4.58
C VAL A 332 3.72 23.15 3.86
N PHE A 333 2.75 22.48 4.50
CA PHE A 333 1.94 21.45 3.84
C PHE A 333 1.23 21.98 2.59
N LEU A 334 0.69 23.20 2.64
CA LEU A 334 0.00 23.83 1.50
C LEU A 334 0.96 24.14 0.33
N LEU A 335 2.25 24.32 0.59
CA LEU A 335 3.23 24.56 -0.47
C LEU A 335 3.54 23.28 -1.25
N PRO A 336 3.86 23.37 -2.55
CA PRO A 336 4.40 22.24 -3.31
C PRO A 336 5.68 21.68 -2.65
N PRO A 337 5.98 20.38 -2.81
CA PRO A 337 7.20 19.76 -2.29
C PRO A 337 8.46 20.51 -2.72
N ARG A 338 9.49 20.52 -1.85
CA ARG A 338 10.75 21.25 -2.07
C ARG A 338 11.39 20.97 -3.44
N GLY A 339 11.51 19.71 -3.84
CA GLY A 339 12.08 19.35 -5.14
C GLY A 339 11.26 19.87 -6.33
N LEU A 340 9.93 19.83 -6.23
CA LEU A 340 9.05 20.37 -7.25
C LEU A 340 9.19 21.90 -7.37
N MET A 341 9.26 22.59 -6.23
CA MET A 341 9.48 24.04 -6.19
C MET A 341 10.86 24.42 -6.77
N ASN A 342 11.91 23.65 -6.45
CA ASN A 342 13.25 23.87 -6.99
C ASN A 342 13.27 23.66 -8.51
N ARG A 343 12.60 22.63 -9.02
CA ARG A 343 12.44 22.41 -10.46
C ARG A 343 11.76 23.59 -11.15
N TRP A 344 10.68 24.12 -10.57
CA TRP A 344 9.97 25.28 -11.13
C TRP A 344 10.83 26.55 -11.16
N LYS A 345 11.69 26.74 -10.14
CA LYS A 345 12.61 27.89 -10.08
C LYS A 345 13.74 27.78 -11.09
N ASN A 346 14.34 26.60 -11.23
CA ASN A 346 15.53 26.41 -12.06
C ASN A 346 15.18 26.28 -13.54
N ASN A 347 14.09 25.61 -13.88
CA ASN A 347 13.67 25.36 -15.26
C ASN A 347 12.19 25.75 -15.48
N PRO A 348 11.83 27.05 -15.39
CA PRO A 348 10.45 27.50 -15.57
C PRO A 348 9.89 27.18 -16.97
N LYS A 349 10.75 27.03 -17.98
CA LYS A 349 10.35 26.66 -19.35
C LYS A 349 10.13 25.15 -19.55
N GLU A 350 10.69 24.30 -18.69
CA GLU A 350 10.44 22.84 -18.69
C GLU A 350 9.25 22.46 -17.81
N LEU A 351 8.43 23.44 -17.43
CA LEU A 351 7.09 23.21 -16.92
C LEU A 351 6.24 22.65 -18.07
N VAL A 352 6.44 21.37 -18.40
CA VAL A 352 5.64 20.59 -19.35
C VAL A 352 4.13 20.71 -19.05
N GLY A 353 3.76 21.07 -17.81
CA GLY A 353 2.37 21.40 -17.44
C GLY A 353 1.83 22.73 -17.96
N PHE A 354 2.65 23.72 -18.32
CA PHE A 354 2.18 25.01 -18.84
C PHE A 354 1.45 24.89 -20.18
N GLU A 355 1.86 23.95 -21.02
CA GLU A 355 1.28 23.74 -22.35
C GLU A 355 -0.08 23.05 -22.28
N TRP A 356 -0.31 22.20 -21.28
CA TRP A 356 -1.57 21.45 -21.12
C TRP A 356 -2.61 22.18 -20.27
N ILE A 357 -2.21 23.18 -19.49
CA ILE A 357 -3.14 24.00 -18.69
C ILE A 357 -4.15 24.75 -19.57
N PRO A 358 -3.76 25.39 -20.69
CA PRO A 358 -4.71 25.94 -21.66
C PRO A 358 -5.78 24.95 -22.11
N ASP A 359 -5.38 23.71 -22.44
CA ASP A 359 -6.31 22.67 -22.89
C ASP A 359 -7.31 22.29 -21.79
N ARG A 360 -6.88 22.33 -20.51
CA ARG A 360 -7.75 22.09 -19.34
C ARG A 360 -8.65 23.28 -18.99
N LEU A 361 -8.16 24.51 -19.18
CA LEU A 361 -8.95 25.73 -18.99
C LEU A 361 -9.92 25.98 -20.16
N GLY A 362 -9.69 25.30 -21.29
CA GLY A 362 -10.41 25.49 -22.55
C GLY A 362 -10.07 26.82 -23.23
N ASN A 363 -10.70 27.07 -24.39
CA ASN A 363 -10.55 28.30 -25.16
C ASN A 363 -11.28 29.52 -24.54
N GLY A 364 -11.64 29.45 -23.26
CA GLY A 364 -12.32 30.54 -22.55
C GLY A 364 -11.36 31.66 -22.11
N ILE A 365 -11.93 32.68 -21.45
CA ILE A 365 -11.20 33.85 -20.93
C ILE A 365 -9.97 33.44 -20.11
N PHE A 366 -10.08 32.42 -19.26
CA PHE A 366 -8.97 31.95 -18.43
C PHE A 366 -7.83 31.30 -19.23
N GLY A 367 -8.14 30.57 -20.30
CA GLY A 367 -7.13 30.00 -21.20
C GLY A 367 -6.35 31.10 -21.94
N SER A 368 -7.05 32.14 -22.39
CA SER A 368 -6.44 33.31 -23.02
C SER A 368 -5.57 34.12 -22.05
N ILE A 369 -6.06 34.37 -20.82
CA ILE A 369 -5.28 35.02 -19.75
C ILE A 369 -4.02 34.21 -19.45
N TRP A 370 -4.12 32.89 -19.36
CA TRP A 370 -2.98 32.02 -19.10
C TRP A 370 -1.87 32.15 -20.16
N LYS A 371 -2.25 32.19 -21.45
CA LYS A 371 -1.29 32.28 -22.56
C LYS A 371 -0.43 33.54 -22.50
N ILE A 372 -1.00 34.67 -22.09
CA ILE A 372 -0.30 35.97 -21.99
C ILE A 372 0.35 36.22 -20.63
N LEU A 373 0.07 35.38 -19.62
CA LEU A 373 0.57 35.58 -18.27
C LEU A 373 2.09 35.37 -18.20
N PRO A 374 2.86 36.29 -17.59
CA PRO A 374 4.28 36.09 -17.31
C PRO A 374 4.54 34.81 -16.52
N ASP A 375 5.67 34.13 -16.80
CA ASP A 375 5.99 32.83 -16.19
C ASP A 375 6.00 32.87 -14.66
N ILE A 376 6.48 33.97 -14.07
CA ILE A 376 6.47 34.14 -12.61
C ILE A 376 5.04 34.11 -12.05
N LEU A 377 4.09 34.78 -12.71
CA LEU A 377 2.70 34.79 -12.28
C LEU A 377 2.02 33.44 -12.53
N LYS A 378 2.38 32.73 -13.61
CA LYS A 378 1.93 31.34 -13.83
C LYS A 378 2.39 30.43 -12.69
N ILE A 379 3.65 30.52 -12.26
CA ILE A 379 4.17 29.75 -11.13
C ILE A 379 3.38 30.08 -9.86
N TYR A 380 3.19 31.36 -9.53
CA TYR A 380 2.38 31.77 -8.38
C TYR A 380 0.96 31.21 -8.44
N SER A 381 0.30 31.26 -9.61
CA SER A 381 -1.03 30.69 -9.80
C SER A 381 -1.06 29.17 -9.54
N ILE A 382 -0.05 28.42 -10.00
CA ILE A 382 0.04 26.98 -9.72
C ILE A 382 0.27 26.72 -8.24
N VAL A 383 1.16 27.48 -7.58
CA VAL A 383 1.42 27.34 -6.14
C VAL A 383 0.13 27.58 -5.35
N VAL A 384 -0.61 28.65 -5.67
CA VAL A 384 -1.89 28.98 -5.03
C VAL A 384 -2.91 27.89 -5.30
N TYR A 385 -3.06 27.44 -6.55
CA TYR A 385 -3.99 26.36 -6.90
C TYR A 385 -3.66 25.06 -6.14
N ALA A 386 -2.39 24.66 -6.10
CA ALA A 386 -1.94 23.47 -5.37
C ALA A 386 -2.25 23.61 -3.87
N GLY A 387 -1.99 24.77 -3.28
CA GLY A 387 -2.32 25.06 -1.88
C GLY A 387 -3.83 25.02 -1.62
N CYS A 388 -4.65 25.63 -2.47
CA CYS A 388 -6.10 25.58 -2.38
C CYS A 388 -6.63 24.14 -2.48
N GLN A 389 -6.09 23.32 -3.39
CA GLN A 389 -6.47 21.92 -3.51
C GLN A 389 -6.07 21.10 -2.29
N LYS A 390 -4.89 21.32 -1.73
CA LYS A 390 -4.46 20.66 -0.49
C LYS A 390 -5.32 21.07 0.70
N ALA A 391 -5.64 22.35 0.84
CA ALA A 391 -6.55 22.85 1.87
C ALA A 391 -7.95 22.22 1.71
N LYS A 392 -8.47 22.18 0.48
CA LYS A 392 -9.75 21.52 0.16
C LYS A 392 -9.71 20.05 0.55
N ASN A 393 -8.69 19.30 0.15
CA ASN A 393 -8.59 17.86 0.47
C ASN A 393 -8.42 17.61 1.98
N TYR A 394 -7.75 18.51 2.70
CA TYR A 394 -7.56 18.41 4.14
C TYR A 394 -8.85 18.65 4.92
N PHE A 395 -9.57 19.74 4.63
CA PHE A 395 -10.80 20.10 5.35
C PHE A 395 -12.06 19.40 4.81
N PHE A 396 -12.07 19.05 3.53
CA PHE A 396 -13.21 18.44 2.83
C PHE A 396 -12.74 17.21 2.05
N PRO A 397 -12.35 16.13 2.75
CA PRO A 397 -11.70 14.99 2.11
C PRO A 397 -12.61 14.26 1.11
N GLY A 398 -13.93 14.28 1.26
CA GLY A 398 -14.84 13.52 0.38
C GLY A 398 -14.42 12.05 0.25
N VAL A 399 -14.68 11.43 -0.90
CA VAL A 399 -14.26 10.04 -1.17
C VAL A 399 -12.84 10.03 -1.77
N ARG A 400 -11.83 9.70 -0.95
CA ARG A 400 -10.40 9.77 -1.32
C ARG A 400 -10.05 8.92 -2.54
N ILE A 401 -10.64 7.73 -2.64
CA ILE A 401 -10.33 6.78 -3.71
C ILE A 401 -10.50 7.38 -5.11
N LYS A 402 -11.56 8.18 -5.33
CA LYS A 402 -11.89 8.81 -6.62
C LYS A 402 -10.83 9.79 -7.11
N ARG A 403 -9.86 10.17 -6.27
CA ARG A 403 -8.74 11.04 -6.64
C ARG A 403 -7.53 10.27 -7.19
N TYR A 404 -7.38 9.00 -6.81
CA TYR A 404 -6.14 8.23 -7.01
C TYR A 404 -6.34 6.97 -7.85
N LEU A 405 -7.58 6.48 -7.98
CA LEU A 405 -7.96 5.27 -8.70
C LEU A 405 -9.27 5.52 -9.46
#